data_AF-A0A974HMW7-F1
#
_entry.id   AF-A0A974HMW7-F1
#
_cell.length_a   1.000
_cell.length_b   1.000
_cell.length_c   1.000
_cell.angle_alpha   90.00
_cell.angle_beta   90.00
_cell.angle_gamma   90.00
#
_symmetry.space_group_name_H-M   'P 1'
#
loop_
_entity.id
_entity.type
_entity.pdbx_description
1 polymer ?
#
loop_
_entity_poly.entity_id
_entity_poly.type
_entity_poly.pdbx_seq_one_letter_code
_entity_poly.pdbx_strand_id
1 'polypeptide(L)'
;MRRSSTDESTYHRSPSLDSKDYSLPKGGAFRRYSSLYGGQFGASAGGSFFGFHTNPGPKATKSKYTSPKGNKYVVFYLDLSFIFLLELKRCRMAQNCLHCMKYLMFVFNLLFWLGGCGILGVGIWLAVTQGNFATLSSSFPSLSAANILIATGSIVMIVGFLGCIGAIKENKYLLLSFFIVLLIIFLVELIVVTLFFIYTDKIDRYAQQDLKKGLHLYGTEGNIGLTNAWSIIQTDFRCCGVANYTDWFEVYNATRVPDSCCLEFSENCGLHSPGTWWKSPCYDTVKIWLHENLLAVGIFGLCTALVQILGLTFAMTMYCQMAKTDTYYA
;
A
#
# COMPACT_ATOMS: atom_id res chain seq x y z
N MET A 1 13.75 38.32 -56.71
CA MET A 1 14.24 38.92 -55.46
C MET A 1 15.65 38.38 -55.16
N ARG A 2 16.37 38.95 -54.17
CA ARG A 2 17.77 38.66 -53.73
C ARG A 2 18.15 37.16 -53.77
N ARG A 3 19.34 36.79 -54.29
CA ARG A 3 20.69 36.68 -53.62
C ARG A 3 20.69 35.62 -52.49
N SER A 4 21.71 34.78 -52.27
CA SER A 4 23.02 34.59 -52.93
C SER A 4 23.65 33.23 -52.55
N SER A 5 24.46 32.67 -53.46
CA SER A 5 25.67 31.85 -53.23
C SER A 5 26.12 31.46 -51.81
N THR A 6 26.58 30.21 -51.64
CA THR A 6 27.87 29.93 -50.98
C THR A 6 28.41 28.55 -51.39
N ASP A 7 29.65 28.52 -51.88
CA ASP A 7 30.40 27.32 -52.25
C ASP A 7 31.47 26.96 -51.21
N GLU A 8 31.79 25.67 -51.15
CA GLU A 8 33.07 25.01 -50.86
C GLU A 8 34.15 25.60 -49.89
N SER A 9 34.43 24.77 -48.87
CA SER A 9 35.73 24.07 -48.66
C SER A 9 36.73 24.50 -47.56
N THR A 10 37.44 23.46 -47.07
CA THR A 10 38.88 23.41 -46.69
C THR A 10 39.33 23.68 -45.22
N TYR A 11 39.60 22.56 -44.52
CA TYR A 11 40.72 22.22 -43.59
C TYR A 11 41.39 23.28 -42.69
N HIS A 12 41.61 22.96 -41.38
CA HIS A 12 42.97 22.67 -40.82
C HIS A 12 43.03 22.20 -39.33
N ARG A 13 43.71 21.05 -39.13
CA ARG A 13 44.62 20.51 -38.06
C ARG A 13 44.67 21.06 -36.59
N SER A 14 44.89 20.09 -35.67
CA SER A 14 45.19 20.05 -34.20
C SER A 14 46.50 20.78 -33.74
N PRO A 15 47.06 20.68 -32.48
CA PRO A 15 46.73 19.85 -31.28
C PRO A 15 46.95 20.48 -29.85
N SER A 16 46.80 19.62 -28.81
CA SER A 16 47.51 19.57 -27.50
C SER A 16 47.38 20.68 -26.42
N LEU A 17 47.17 20.24 -25.18
CA LEU A 17 47.96 20.67 -24.01
C LEU A 17 48.09 19.49 -23.01
N ASP A 18 49.19 19.46 -22.27
CA ASP A 18 49.78 18.26 -21.67
C ASP A 18 49.98 18.38 -20.14
N SER A 19 50.07 17.23 -19.48
CA SER A 19 50.72 16.97 -18.18
C SER A 19 50.36 17.77 -16.92
N LYS A 20 49.93 17.06 -15.87
CA LYS A 20 50.76 16.92 -14.65
C LYS A 20 50.27 15.83 -13.69
N ASP A 21 50.99 14.72 -13.65
CA ASP A 21 51.04 13.85 -12.47
C ASP A 21 51.76 14.55 -11.32
N TYR A 22 51.23 14.42 -10.09
CA TYR A 22 52.00 14.67 -8.88
C TYR A 22 51.63 13.65 -7.79
N SER A 23 52.52 12.69 -7.58
CA SER A 23 52.50 11.77 -6.46
C SER A 23 53.03 12.42 -5.18
N LEU A 24 52.26 12.30 -4.09
CA LEU A 24 52.65 12.22 -2.66
C LEU A 24 53.78 13.11 -2.09
N PRO A 25 53.61 13.59 -0.84
CA PRO A 25 54.25 12.83 0.24
C PRO A 25 53.40 12.59 1.50
N LYS A 26 53.91 11.68 2.34
CA LYS A 26 53.35 11.25 3.64
C LYS A 26 53.67 12.24 4.77
N GLY A 27 52.82 12.26 5.82
CA GLY A 27 53.32 12.09 7.20
C GLY A 27 52.97 13.15 8.27
N GLY A 28 52.52 12.67 9.44
CA GLY A 28 52.59 13.35 10.75
C GLY A 28 51.46 14.35 11.06
N ALA A 29 50.42 13.97 11.83
CA ALA A 29 50.33 13.98 13.31
C ALA A 29 49.66 15.28 13.83
N PHE A 30 48.72 15.28 14.80
CA PHE A 30 48.91 14.78 16.18
C PHE A 30 47.59 14.74 17.02
N ARG A 31 47.25 13.58 17.61
CA ARG A 31 46.55 13.31 18.92
C ARG A 31 45.17 13.94 19.25
N ARG A 32 44.32 13.42 20.15
CA ARG A 32 44.20 12.24 21.07
C ARG A 32 42.66 12.07 21.38
N TYR A 33 42.07 11.02 21.97
CA TYR A 33 42.38 10.29 23.23
C TYR A 33 41.45 9.04 23.38
N SER A 34 41.97 7.86 23.82
CA SER A 34 41.25 6.71 24.48
C SER A 34 40.01 6.04 23.83
N SER A 35 39.42 4.93 24.32
CA SER A 35 39.84 3.65 24.94
C SER A 35 38.53 2.83 25.18
N LEU A 36 38.44 1.50 25.38
CA LEU A 36 39.40 0.41 25.60
C LEU A 36 38.87 -0.90 24.92
N TYR A 37 39.45 -2.03 25.31
CA TYR A 37 39.22 -3.45 25.02
C TYR A 37 37.80 -3.99 25.37
N GLY A 38 37.34 -5.16 24.90
CA GLY A 38 38.00 -6.24 24.13
C GLY A 38 38.33 -7.49 24.99
N GLY A 39 37.69 -8.63 24.76
CA GLY A 39 37.93 -9.87 25.53
C GLY A 39 37.04 -11.02 25.07
N GLN A 40 37.53 -12.26 25.10
CA GLN A 40 36.99 -13.34 24.27
C GLN A 40 37.36 -14.75 24.79
N PHE A 41 36.64 -15.76 24.29
CA PHE A 41 36.90 -17.21 24.35
C PHE A 41 36.60 -17.99 25.64
N GLY A 42 36.16 -19.25 25.46
CA GLY A 42 36.01 -20.29 26.48
C GLY A 42 35.06 -21.39 26.03
N ALA A 43 35.55 -22.61 25.84
CA ALA A 43 34.77 -23.80 25.48
C ALA A 43 35.03 -24.95 26.47
N SER A 44 34.24 -26.02 26.35
CA SER A 44 34.42 -27.37 26.93
C SER A 44 33.50 -27.79 28.09
N ALA A 45 33.29 -29.10 28.10
CA ALA A 45 32.29 -29.93 28.73
C ALA A 45 32.42 -30.20 30.25
N GLY A 46 31.31 -30.67 30.83
CA GLY A 46 31.31 -31.90 31.63
C GLY A 46 31.33 -31.79 33.16
N GLY A 47 30.70 -32.77 33.81
CA GLY A 47 30.97 -33.13 35.21
C GLY A 47 29.91 -32.69 36.24
N SER A 48 29.43 -33.65 37.02
CA SER A 48 28.48 -33.44 38.12
C SER A 48 29.16 -33.15 39.46
N PHE A 49 28.33 -33.02 40.51
CA PHE A 49 28.60 -33.43 41.90
C PHE A 49 29.03 -32.34 42.91
N PHE A 50 28.07 -31.71 43.58
CA PHE A 50 27.86 -31.78 45.05
C PHE A 50 26.57 -31.01 45.42
N GLY A 51 25.81 -31.50 46.41
CA GLY A 51 24.55 -30.89 46.85
C GLY A 51 24.61 -30.40 48.29
N PHE A 52 23.74 -29.42 48.62
CA PHE A 52 23.32 -29.14 49.98
C PHE A 52 21.84 -28.69 49.99
N HIS A 53 21.16 -28.93 51.11
CA HIS A 53 19.69 -29.05 51.19
C HIS A 53 19.08 -27.96 52.09
N THR A 54 18.15 -27.12 51.60
CA THR A 54 17.20 -26.37 52.46
C THR A 54 15.91 -25.94 51.72
N ASN A 55 14.81 -26.66 51.98
CA ASN A 55 13.40 -26.27 52.12
C ASN A 55 12.65 -25.32 51.13
N PRO A 56 11.30 -25.43 51.01
CA PRO A 56 10.56 -24.96 49.84
C PRO A 56 10.01 -23.53 49.93
N GLY A 57 10.03 -22.82 48.79
CA GLY A 57 9.40 -21.51 48.54
C GLY A 57 8.71 -21.49 47.17
N PRO A 58 7.82 -20.53 46.89
CA PRO A 58 6.71 -20.72 45.95
C PRO A 58 7.12 -20.84 44.47
N LYS A 59 6.32 -21.61 43.73
CA LYS A 59 6.47 -21.86 42.28
C LYS A 59 6.43 -20.55 41.50
N ALA A 60 7.58 -20.12 40.97
CA ALA A 60 7.64 -19.03 40.01
C ALA A 60 6.95 -19.42 38.70
N THR A 61 5.79 -18.82 38.43
CA THR A 61 5.07 -18.94 37.16
C THR A 61 5.86 -18.28 36.04
N LYS A 62 6.52 -19.08 35.19
CA LYS A 62 7.02 -18.61 33.88
C LYS A 62 5.87 -18.30 32.93
N SER A 63 5.22 -17.14 33.13
CA SER A 63 4.36 -16.54 32.10
C SER A 63 5.23 -15.96 30.99
N LYS A 64 4.98 -16.36 29.74
CA LYS A 64 5.70 -15.84 28.57
C LYS A 64 5.39 -14.35 28.40
N TYR A 65 6.41 -13.50 28.39
CA TYR A 65 6.29 -12.16 27.83
C TYR A 65 6.06 -12.27 26.32
N THR A 66 4.80 -12.26 25.88
CA THR A 66 4.46 -12.17 24.46
C THR A 66 4.71 -10.75 23.98
N SER A 67 5.95 -10.49 23.55
CA SER A 67 6.36 -9.22 22.96
C SER A 67 5.44 -8.86 21.77
N PRO A 68 4.94 -7.62 21.67
CA PRO A 68 4.04 -7.22 20.60
C PRO A 68 4.75 -7.28 19.25
N LYS A 69 4.22 -8.09 18.32
CA LYS A 69 4.84 -8.32 17.00
C LYS A 69 4.90 -7.06 16.10
N GLY A 70 4.20 -5.97 16.46
CA GLY A 70 4.17 -4.72 15.68
C GLY A 70 5.52 -4.04 15.50
N ASN A 71 6.39 -4.03 16.52
CA ASN A 71 7.65 -3.28 16.47
C ASN A 71 8.64 -3.82 15.42
N LYS A 72 8.55 -5.09 15.02
CA LYS A 72 9.46 -5.67 14.02
C LYS A 72 9.22 -5.14 12.61
N TYR A 73 7.98 -4.81 12.27
CA TYR A 73 7.62 -4.29 10.94
C TYR A 73 7.99 -2.81 10.83
N VAL A 74 7.65 -1.99 11.82
CA VAL A 74 7.98 -0.54 11.82
C VAL A 74 9.49 -0.30 11.70
N VAL A 75 10.32 -1.10 12.39
CA VAL A 75 11.78 -1.01 12.27
C VAL A 75 12.26 -1.43 10.86
N PHE A 76 11.71 -2.50 10.28
CA PHE A 76 12.03 -2.94 8.91
C PHE A 76 11.69 -1.88 7.85
N TYR A 77 10.59 -1.15 8.00
CA TYR A 77 10.22 -0.07 7.08
C TYR A 77 11.22 1.10 7.15
N LEU A 78 11.67 1.47 8.34
CA LEU A 78 12.67 2.52 8.53
C LEU A 78 14.01 2.12 7.91
N ASP A 79 14.48 0.89 8.17
CA ASP A 79 15.72 0.37 7.58
C ASP A 79 15.66 0.27 6.05
N LEU A 80 14.58 -0.28 5.48
CA LEU A 80 14.45 -0.43 4.03
C LEU A 80 14.32 0.94 3.33
N SER A 81 13.61 1.89 3.94
CA SER A 81 13.54 3.27 3.45
C SER A 81 14.89 3.99 3.55
N PHE A 82 15.67 3.74 4.61
CA PHE A 82 17.03 4.26 4.74
C PHE A 82 17.99 3.67 3.71
N ILE A 83 17.91 2.36 3.46
CA ILE A 83 18.70 1.68 2.42
C ILE A 83 18.34 2.25 1.04
N PHE A 84 17.05 2.46 0.75
CA PHE A 84 16.63 3.08 -0.51
C PHE A 84 17.11 4.54 -0.63
N LEU A 85 16.98 5.33 0.44
CA LEU A 85 17.51 6.71 0.49
C LEU A 85 19.05 6.75 0.37
N LEU A 86 19.77 5.76 0.87
CA LEU A 86 21.23 5.62 0.72
C LEU A 86 21.62 5.29 -0.71
N GLU A 87 20.88 4.39 -1.38
CA GLU A 87 21.07 4.10 -2.82
C GLU A 87 20.73 5.31 -3.69
N LEU A 88 19.68 6.06 -3.37
CA LEU A 88 19.32 7.31 -4.05
C LEU A 88 20.39 8.40 -3.84
N LYS A 89 20.98 8.50 -2.64
CA LYS A 89 22.11 9.39 -2.36
C LYS A 89 23.40 8.96 -3.10
N ARG A 90 23.46 7.70 -3.54
CA ARG A 90 24.55 7.14 -4.38
C ARG A 90 24.35 7.39 -5.88
N CYS A 91 23.17 7.85 -6.32
CA CYS A 91 22.90 8.28 -7.71
C CYS A 91 23.55 9.63 -8.07
N ARG A 92 24.89 9.69 -7.96
CA ARG A 92 25.73 10.72 -8.62
C ARG A 92 25.81 10.38 -10.11
N MET A 93 24.70 10.58 -10.82
CA MET A 93 24.49 9.96 -12.13
C MET A 93 25.32 10.57 -13.26
N ALA A 94 26.08 9.70 -13.93
CA ALA A 94 26.62 9.95 -15.27
C ALA A 94 25.50 9.98 -16.33
N GLN A 95 25.80 10.60 -17.47
CA GLN A 95 24.86 10.96 -18.54
C GLN A 95 23.97 9.80 -19.05
N ASN A 96 24.51 8.58 -19.12
CA ASN A 96 23.76 7.39 -19.56
C ASN A 96 22.67 6.95 -18.57
N CYS A 97 22.84 7.23 -17.27
CA CYS A 97 21.88 6.83 -16.25
C CYS A 97 20.63 7.74 -16.25
N LEU A 98 20.76 8.99 -16.71
CA LEU A 98 19.63 9.90 -16.90
C LEU A 98 18.61 9.37 -17.91
N HIS A 99 19.09 8.83 -19.04
CA HIS A 99 18.22 8.27 -20.07
C HIS A 99 17.47 7.02 -19.58
N CYS A 100 18.16 6.17 -18.79
CA CYS A 100 17.55 5.03 -18.12
C CYS A 100 16.43 5.47 -17.14
N MET A 101 16.68 6.47 -16.30
CA MET A 101 15.66 6.98 -15.37
C MET A 101 14.45 7.60 -16.08
N LYS A 102 14.64 8.30 -17.21
CA LYS A 102 13.53 8.83 -18.04
C LYS A 102 12.67 7.69 -18.57
N TYR A 103 13.30 6.66 -19.14
CA TYR A 103 12.61 5.49 -19.70
C TYR A 103 11.85 4.71 -18.62
N LEU A 104 12.49 4.42 -17.48
CA LEU A 104 11.85 3.75 -16.35
C LEU A 104 10.65 4.54 -15.83
N MET A 105 10.80 5.86 -15.61
CA MET A 105 9.70 6.72 -15.18
C MET A 105 8.52 6.67 -16.16
N PHE A 106 8.77 6.72 -17.47
CA PHE A 106 7.71 6.61 -18.47
C PHE A 106 7.02 5.23 -18.43
N VAL A 107 7.79 4.13 -18.43
CA VAL A 107 7.23 2.77 -18.41
C VAL A 107 6.41 2.49 -17.14
N PHE A 108 6.90 2.88 -15.96
CA PHE A 108 6.13 2.69 -14.72
C PHE A 108 4.82 3.50 -14.73
N ASN A 109 4.84 4.76 -15.18
CA ASN A 109 3.62 5.56 -15.28
C ASN A 109 2.65 5.02 -16.35
N LEU A 110 3.15 4.43 -17.43
CA LEU A 110 2.32 3.79 -18.45
C LEU A 110 1.63 2.54 -17.91
N LEU A 111 2.32 1.72 -17.11
CA LEU A 111 1.73 0.58 -16.41
C LEU A 111 0.65 1.02 -15.41
N PHE A 112 0.89 2.09 -14.66
CA PHE A 112 -0.15 2.67 -13.79
C PHE A 112 -1.34 3.22 -14.56
N TRP A 113 -1.12 3.89 -15.70
CA TRP A 113 -2.20 4.38 -16.55
C TRP A 113 -3.07 3.24 -17.08
N LEU A 114 -2.45 2.19 -17.65
CA LEU A 114 -3.16 0.99 -18.13
C LEU A 114 -3.89 0.26 -17.00
N GLY A 115 -3.26 0.12 -15.83
CA GLY A 115 -3.88 -0.45 -14.64
C GLY A 115 -5.08 0.36 -14.14
N GLY A 116 -4.97 1.69 -14.15
CA GLY A 116 -6.06 2.62 -13.84
C GLY A 116 -7.25 2.47 -14.80
N CYS A 117 -6.99 2.38 -16.11
CA CYS A 117 -8.02 2.07 -17.11
C CYS A 117 -8.68 0.70 -16.87
N GLY A 118 -7.91 -0.33 -16.49
CA GLY A 118 -8.43 -1.65 -16.15
C GLY A 118 -9.34 -1.63 -14.90
N ILE A 119 -8.87 -1.01 -13.81
CA ILE A 119 -9.64 -0.86 -12.56
C ILE A 119 -10.91 -0.04 -12.80
N LEU A 120 -10.82 1.05 -13.56
CA LEU A 120 -11.97 1.86 -13.96
C LEU A 120 -12.98 1.06 -14.80
N GLY A 121 -12.49 0.27 -15.77
CA GLY A 121 -13.33 -0.61 -16.58
C GLY A 121 -14.07 -1.67 -15.75
N VAL A 122 -13.40 -2.31 -14.79
CA VAL A 122 -14.02 -3.24 -13.84
C VAL A 122 -15.03 -2.52 -12.93
N GLY A 123 -14.71 -1.31 -12.45
CA GLY A 123 -15.63 -0.50 -11.65
C GLY A 123 -16.90 -0.13 -12.41
N ILE A 124 -16.78 0.31 -13.67
CA ILE A 124 -17.93 0.59 -14.56
C ILE A 124 -18.71 -0.69 -14.84
N TRP A 125 -18.03 -1.81 -15.15
CA TRP A 125 -18.68 -3.10 -15.37
C TRP A 125 -19.52 -3.53 -14.15
N LEU A 126 -18.98 -3.40 -12.93
CA LEU A 126 -19.72 -3.70 -11.70
C LEU A 126 -20.90 -2.76 -11.49
N ALA A 127 -20.74 -1.45 -11.73
CA ALA A 127 -21.83 -0.47 -11.62
C ALA A 127 -22.96 -0.71 -12.63
N VAL A 128 -22.65 -1.22 -13.83
CA VAL A 128 -23.64 -1.55 -14.86
C VAL A 128 -24.30 -2.91 -14.57
N THR A 129 -23.52 -3.95 -14.26
CA THR A 129 -24.04 -5.32 -14.10
C THR A 129 -24.74 -5.59 -12.78
N GLN A 130 -24.31 -4.93 -11.69
CA GLN A 130 -24.94 -5.03 -10.37
C GLN A 130 -25.88 -3.84 -10.07
N GLY A 131 -26.04 -2.93 -11.03
CA GLY A 131 -26.69 -1.64 -10.86
C GLY A 131 -25.93 -0.70 -9.93
N ASN A 132 -26.46 0.52 -9.73
CA ASN A 132 -25.88 1.58 -8.89
C ASN A 132 -25.79 1.25 -7.38
N PHE A 133 -25.95 -0.01 -6.97
CA PHE A 133 -26.50 -0.36 -5.64
C PHE A 133 -25.75 -1.48 -4.90
N ALA A 134 -24.47 -1.75 -5.22
CA ALA A 134 -23.57 -2.48 -4.31
C ALA A 134 -23.08 -1.58 -3.16
N THR A 135 -24.03 -0.95 -2.45
CA THR A 135 -23.81 0.03 -1.38
C THR A 135 -23.16 -0.62 -0.16
N LEU A 136 -21.84 -0.44 0.00
CA LEU A 136 -21.11 -0.93 1.18
C LEU A 136 -21.54 -0.20 2.45
N SER A 137 -21.99 1.05 2.29
CA SER A 137 -22.51 1.88 3.37
C SER A 137 -23.94 2.34 3.08
N SER A 138 -24.86 2.00 3.97
CA SER A 138 -26.23 2.51 3.91
C SER A 138 -26.32 3.98 4.38
N SER A 139 -25.42 4.39 5.27
CA SER A 139 -25.28 5.78 5.73
C SER A 139 -24.71 6.70 4.63
N PHE A 140 -24.04 6.14 3.61
CA PHE A 140 -23.52 6.85 2.46
C PHE A 140 -23.82 6.09 1.17
N PRO A 141 -24.99 6.29 0.53
CA PRO A 141 -25.38 5.58 -0.70
C PRO A 141 -24.40 5.75 -1.89
N SER A 142 -23.54 6.77 -1.85
CA SER A 142 -22.46 6.99 -2.80
C SER A 142 -21.25 6.05 -2.60
N LEU A 143 -21.06 5.45 -1.41
CA LEU A 143 -19.98 4.52 -1.09
C LEU A 143 -20.36 3.08 -1.46
N SER A 144 -20.52 2.84 -2.76
CA SER A 144 -20.58 1.50 -3.36
C SER A 144 -19.16 0.98 -3.65
N ALA A 145 -18.96 -0.34 -3.59
CA ALA A 145 -17.70 -0.98 -3.98
C ALA A 145 -17.31 -0.59 -5.43
N ALA A 146 -18.29 -0.56 -6.34
CA ALA A 146 -18.10 -0.14 -7.71
C ALA A 146 -17.69 1.34 -7.80
N ASN A 147 -18.30 2.22 -7.00
CA ASN A 147 -17.95 3.65 -6.98
C ASN A 147 -16.54 3.90 -6.44
N ILE A 148 -16.08 3.12 -5.45
CA ILE A 148 -14.70 3.18 -4.95
C ILE A 148 -13.72 2.73 -6.03
N LEU A 149 -14.02 1.66 -6.78
CA LEU A 149 -13.22 1.21 -7.91
C LEU A 149 -13.18 2.25 -9.06
N ILE A 150 -14.32 2.87 -9.39
CA ILE A 150 -14.40 3.94 -10.39
C ILE A 150 -13.56 5.14 -9.95
N ALA A 151 -13.70 5.60 -8.69
CA ALA A 151 -12.96 6.75 -8.17
C ALA A 151 -11.45 6.47 -8.14
N THR A 152 -11.04 5.34 -7.55
CA THR A 152 -9.63 4.95 -7.45
C THR A 152 -9.01 4.73 -8.84
N GLY A 153 -9.69 4.01 -9.73
CA GLY A 153 -9.26 3.79 -11.11
C GLY A 153 -9.10 5.10 -11.89
N SER A 154 -10.03 6.04 -11.72
CA SER A 154 -9.95 7.39 -12.32
C SER A 154 -8.75 8.18 -11.80
N ILE A 155 -8.52 8.18 -10.48
CA ILE A 155 -7.37 8.87 -9.88
C ILE A 155 -6.05 8.27 -10.39
N VAL A 156 -5.90 6.94 -10.35
CA VAL A 156 -4.70 6.23 -10.83
C VAL A 156 -4.47 6.48 -12.32
N MET A 157 -5.53 6.48 -13.15
CA MET A 157 -5.46 6.81 -14.57
C MET A 157 -4.98 8.25 -14.78
N ILE A 158 -5.56 9.25 -14.09
CA ILE A 158 -5.16 10.66 -14.24
C ILE A 158 -3.70 10.87 -13.80
N VAL A 159 -3.29 10.29 -12.66
CA VAL A 159 -1.92 10.39 -12.15
C VAL A 159 -0.91 9.73 -13.09
N GLY A 160 -1.20 8.52 -13.58
CA GLY A 160 -0.36 7.84 -14.56
C GLY A 160 -0.23 8.61 -15.88
N PHE A 161 -1.33 9.21 -16.36
CA PHE A 161 -1.32 10.06 -17.56
C PHE A 161 -0.47 11.33 -17.38
N LEU A 162 -0.61 12.01 -16.24
CA LEU A 162 0.22 13.18 -15.89
C LEU A 162 1.69 12.80 -15.78
N GLY A 163 2.02 11.66 -15.17
CA GLY A 163 3.39 11.13 -15.11
C GLY A 163 3.98 10.81 -16.50
N CYS A 164 3.18 10.20 -17.38
CA CYS A 164 3.58 9.92 -18.77
C CYS A 164 3.88 11.19 -19.56
N ILE A 165 2.98 12.18 -19.53
CA ILE A 165 3.18 13.46 -20.24
C ILE A 165 4.33 14.24 -19.61
N GLY A 166 4.45 14.26 -18.27
CA GLY A 166 5.56 14.89 -17.56
C GLY A 166 6.93 14.34 -18.00
N ALA A 167 7.02 13.02 -18.17
CA ALA A 167 8.23 12.36 -18.67
C ALA A 167 8.53 12.66 -20.16
N ILE A 168 7.53 12.65 -21.05
CA ILE A 168 7.72 12.87 -22.50
C ILE A 168 7.94 14.34 -22.85
N LYS A 169 7.15 15.25 -22.28
CA LYS A 169 7.15 16.68 -22.65
C LYS A 169 8.27 17.47 -22.00
N GLU A 170 9.00 16.88 -21.07
CA GLU A 170 10.09 17.52 -20.32
C GLU A 170 9.66 18.88 -19.73
N ASN A 171 8.41 18.96 -19.27
CA ASN A 171 7.83 20.20 -18.74
C ASN A 171 7.88 20.19 -17.21
N LYS A 172 8.75 21.05 -16.66
CA LYS A 172 8.94 21.23 -15.22
C LYS A 172 7.65 21.44 -14.42
N TYR A 173 6.64 22.10 -14.98
CA TYR A 173 5.36 22.35 -14.31
C TYR A 173 4.47 21.10 -14.24
N LEU A 174 4.45 20.28 -15.30
CA LEU A 174 3.73 19.00 -15.29
C LEU A 174 4.38 18.00 -14.33
N LEU A 175 5.72 17.96 -14.35
CA LEU A 175 6.50 17.11 -13.45
C LEU A 175 6.34 17.50 -11.97
N LEU A 176 6.31 18.80 -11.68
CA LEU A 176 6.04 19.33 -10.34
C LEU A 176 4.59 19.04 -9.90
N SER A 177 3.61 19.16 -10.81
CA SER A 177 2.21 18.81 -10.54
C SER A 177 2.08 17.31 -10.18
N PHE A 178 2.70 16.44 -10.96
CA PHE A 178 2.76 15.00 -10.67
C PHE A 178 3.39 14.70 -9.29
N PHE A 179 4.50 15.35 -8.95
CA PHE A 179 5.13 15.24 -7.62
C PHE A 179 4.19 15.68 -6.49
N ILE A 180 3.52 16.84 -6.64
CA ILE A 180 2.59 17.37 -5.62
C ILE A 180 1.40 16.42 -5.43
N VAL A 181 0.82 15.90 -6.52
CA VAL A 181 -0.32 14.97 -6.42
C VAL A 181 0.09 13.65 -5.75
N LEU A 182 1.24 13.06 -6.11
CA LEU A 182 1.76 11.88 -5.42
C LEU A 182 2.03 12.16 -3.93
N LEU A 183 2.54 13.33 -3.58
CA LEU A 183 2.81 13.70 -2.19
C LEU A 183 1.52 13.82 -1.38
N ILE A 184 0.47 14.41 -1.96
CA ILE A 184 -0.85 14.49 -1.33
C ILE A 184 -1.44 13.08 -1.11
N ILE A 185 -1.36 12.20 -2.12
CA ILE A 185 -1.82 10.80 -2.00
C ILE A 185 -1.09 10.08 -0.85
N PHE A 186 0.25 10.16 -0.82
CA PHE A 186 1.06 9.55 0.24
C PHE A 186 0.68 10.07 1.65
N LEU A 187 0.46 11.39 1.79
CA LEU A 187 0.02 11.98 3.07
C LEU A 187 -1.39 11.51 3.47
N VAL A 188 -2.33 11.41 2.51
CA VAL A 188 -3.68 10.87 2.76
C VAL A 188 -3.62 9.41 3.19
N GLU A 189 -2.80 8.58 2.54
CA GLU A 189 -2.61 7.18 2.93
C GLU A 189 -2.05 7.05 4.35
N LEU A 190 -1.03 7.83 4.71
CA LEU A 190 -0.50 7.86 6.08
C LEU A 190 -1.55 8.29 7.11
N ILE A 191 -2.39 9.28 6.79
CA ILE A 191 -3.49 9.72 7.66
C ILE A 191 -4.53 8.60 7.82
N VAL A 192 -4.98 7.97 6.73
CA VAL A 192 -5.97 6.88 6.75
C VAL A 192 -5.47 5.70 7.56
N VAL A 193 -4.22 5.27 7.35
CA VAL A 193 -3.60 4.18 8.12
C VAL A 193 -3.51 4.53 9.60
N THR A 194 -3.07 5.75 9.93
CA THR A 194 -2.96 6.20 11.33
C THR A 194 -4.32 6.28 12.03
N LEU A 195 -5.35 6.81 11.36
CA LEU A 195 -6.71 6.86 11.88
C LEU A 195 -7.30 5.47 12.09
N PHE A 196 -7.06 4.53 11.16
CA PHE A 196 -7.50 3.15 11.27
C PHE A 196 -6.94 2.45 12.51
N PHE A 197 -5.64 2.62 12.79
CA PHE A 197 -5.00 2.07 13.99
C PHE A 197 -5.39 2.75 15.30
N ILE A 198 -5.66 4.06 15.30
CA ILE A 198 -6.06 4.79 16.52
C ILE A 198 -7.53 4.53 16.89
N TYR A 199 -8.41 4.36 15.90
CA TYR A 199 -9.85 4.32 16.11
C TYR A 199 -10.51 2.98 15.83
N THR A 200 -9.76 1.87 15.84
CA THR A 200 -10.26 0.51 15.54
C THR A 200 -11.56 0.17 16.31
N ASP A 201 -11.59 0.36 17.64
CA ASP A 201 -12.79 0.09 18.48
C ASP A 201 -14.01 0.99 18.19
N LYS A 202 -13.81 2.12 17.50
CA LYS A 202 -14.92 2.97 17.02
C LYS A 202 -15.35 2.54 15.63
N ILE A 203 -14.39 2.29 14.74
CA ILE A 203 -14.61 1.81 13.36
C ILE A 203 -15.41 0.50 13.40
N ASP A 204 -15.09 -0.43 14.31
CA ASP A 204 -15.82 -1.68 14.47
C ASP A 204 -17.32 -1.47 14.73
N ARG A 205 -17.65 -0.59 15.68
CA ARG A 205 -19.04 -0.28 16.05
C ARG A 205 -19.77 0.45 14.93
N TYR A 206 -19.12 1.40 14.26
CA TYR A 206 -19.71 2.09 13.12
C TYR A 206 -19.96 1.12 11.95
N ALA A 207 -19.01 0.24 11.64
CA ALA A 207 -19.15 -0.77 10.59
C ALA A 207 -20.31 -1.75 10.89
N GLN A 208 -20.42 -2.27 12.12
CA GLN A 208 -21.55 -3.13 12.50
C GLN A 208 -22.90 -2.40 12.38
N GLN A 209 -23.00 -1.16 12.87
CA GLN A 209 -24.23 -0.37 12.77
C GLN A 209 -24.63 -0.11 11.31
N ASP A 210 -23.66 0.21 10.46
CA ASP A 210 -23.90 0.56 9.07
C ASP A 210 -24.24 -0.66 8.19
N LEU A 211 -23.64 -1.82 8.49
CA LEU A 211 -24.03 -3.12 7.94
C LEU A 211 -25.45 -3.53 8.38
N LYS A 212 -25.83 -3.32 9.65
CA LYS A 212 -27.20 -3.61 10.13
C LYS A 212 -28.25 -2.75 9.43
N LYS A 213 -27.97 -1.45 9.24
CA LYS A 213 -28.80 -0.57 8.40
C LYS A 213 -28.87 -1.06 6.95
N GLY A 214 -27.76 -1.57 6.39
CA GLY A 214 -27.72 -2.19 5.07
C GLY A 214 -28.60 -3.45 4.96
N LEU A 215 -28.76 -4.20 6.05
CA LEU A 215 -29.65 -5.36 6.14
C LEU A 215 -31.11 -4.99 5.83
N HIS A 216 -31.59 -3.81 6.27
CA HIS A 216 -32.95 -3.32 5.97
C HIS A 216 -33.17 -2.95 4.50
N LEU A 217 -32.11 -2.79 3.70
CA LEU A 217 -32.20 -2.52 2.26
C LEU A 217 -32.18 -3.82 1.42
N TYR A 218 -31.94 -4.98 2.04
CA TYR A 218 -31.89 -6.27 1.37
C TYR A 218 -33.24 -6.64 0.74
N GLY A 219 -33.23 -7.04 -0.54
CA GLY A 219 -34.43 -7.40 -1.28
C GLY A 219 -35.37 -6.24 -1.65
N THR A 220 -35.00 -4.99 -1.36
CA THR A 220 -35.80 -3.81 -1.74
C THR A 220 -35.59 -3.43 -3.21
N GLU A 221 -36.60 -2.85 -3.84
CA GLU A 221 -36.52 -2.40 -5.24
C GLU A 221 -35.35 -1.41 -5.42
N GLY A 222 -34.55 -1.63 -6.46
CA GLY A 222 -33.29 -0.91 -6.71
C GLY A 222 -32.06 -1.55 -6.03
N ASN A 223 -32.16 -2.17 -4.86
CA ASN A 223 -30.98 -2.65 -4.10
C ASN A 223 -30.54 -4.09 -4.44
N ILE A 224 -30.61 -4.48 -5.72
CA ILE A 224 -30.22 -5.83 -6.18
C ILE A 224 -28.71 -6.10 -5.95
N GLY A 225 -27.84 -5.12 -6.22
CA GLY A 225 -26.39 -5.26 -5.99
C GLY A 225 -26.03 -5.57 -4.55
N LEU A 226 -26.62 -4.86 -3.58
CA LEU A 226 -26.47 -5.11 -2.15
C LEU A 226 -27.02 -6.48 -1.73
N THR A 227 -28.15 -6.89 -2.30
CA THR A 227 -28.76 -8.20 -2.06
C THR A 227 -27.84 -9.34 -2.53
N ASN A 228 -27.23 -9.17 -3.71
CA ASN A 228 -26.24 -10.11 -4.24
C ASN A 228 -24.95 -10.13 -3.38
N ALA A 229 -24.42 -8.97 -3.00
CA ALA A 229 -23.24 -8.87 -2.14
C ALA A 229 -23.44 -9.56 -0.78
N TRP A 230 -24.60 -9.38 -0.13
CA TRP A 230 -24.96 -10.10 1.09
C TRP A 230 -25.04 -11.61 0.88
N SER A 231 -25.60 -12.05 -0.26
CA SER A 231 -25.73 -13.48 -0.59
C SER A 231 -24.36 -14.13 -0.78
N ILE A 232 -23.44 -13.47 -1.49
CA ILE A 232 -22.06 -13.91 -1.69
C ILE A 232 -21.32 -14.00 -0.35
N ILE A 233 -21.37 -12.96 0.48
CA ILE A 233 -20.68 -12.95 1.78
C ILE A 233 -21.17 -14.10 2.68
N GLN A 234 -22.48 -14.35 2.72
CA GLN A 234 -23.05 -15.41 3.57
C GLN A 234 -22.67 -16.82 3.08
N THR A 235 -22.65 -17.04 1.76
CA THR A 235 -22.30 -18.33 1.18
C THR A 235 -20.80 -18.61 1.25
N ASP A 236 -19.94 -17.64 0.92
CA ASP A 236 -18.48 -17.79 0.92
C ASP A 236 -17.92 -17.92 2.33
N PHE A 237 -18.36 -17.08 3.28
CA PHE A 237 -17.90 -17.11 4.67
C PHE A 237 -18.73 -18.01 5.59
N ARG A 238 -19.77 -18.68 5.07
CA ARG A 238 -20.63 -19.62 5.82
C ARG A 238 -21.13 -19.01 7.14
N CYS A 239 -21.81 -17.87 7.01
CA CYS A 239 -22.21 -17.01 8.11
C CYS A 239 -23.62 -16.46 7.91
N CYS A 240 -24.26 -15.95 8.96
CA CYS A 240 -25.57 -15.32 8.85
C CYS A 240 -25.75 -14.12 9.77
N GLY A 241 -26.26 -13.02 9.19
CA GLY A 241 -26.47 -11.75 9.88
C GLY A 241 -25.17 -11.00 10.17
N VAL A 242 -25.27 -9.81 10.75
CA VAL A 242 -24.10 -8.96 11.02
C VAL A 242 -23.37 -9.47 12.26
N ALA A 243 -24.08 -9.48 13.38
CA ALA A 243 -23.62 -9.93 14.69
C ALA A 243 -24.37 -11.18 15.19
N ASN A 244 -25.54 -11.50 14.60
CA ASN A 244 -26.24 -12.76 14.83
C ASN A 244 -27.26 -13.03 13.70
N TYR A 245 -27.64 -14.29 13.48
CA TYR A 245 -28.69 -14.65 12.52
C TYR A 245 -30.04 -13.99 12.85
N THR A 246 -30.27 -13.66 14.13
CA THR A 246 -31.46 -12.94 14.61
C THR A 246 -31.58 -11.52 14.05
N ASP A 247 -30.50 -10.92 13.54
CA ASP A 247 -30.54 -9.61 12.86
C ASP A 247 -31.53 -9.64 11.67
N TRP A 248 -31.71 -10.79 11.02
CA TRP A 248 -32.68 -10.96 9.93
C TRP A 248 -34.13 -11.00 10.40
N PHE A 249 -34.40 -11.32 11.66
CA PHE A 249 -35.76 -11.38 12.19
C PHE A 249 -36.35 -9.97 12.34
N GLU A 250 -35.51 -8.98 12.65
CA GLU A 250 -35.86 -7.55 12.69
C GLU A 250 -36.12 -7.00 11.27
N VAL A 251 -35.39 -7.48 10.26
CA VAL A 251 -35.58 -7.08 8.85
C VAL A 251 -36.88 -7.65 8.28
N TYR A 252 -37.13 -8.95 8.47
CA TYR A 252 -38.29 -9.62 7.90
C TYR A 252 -39.56 -9.55 8.76
N ASN A 253 -39.49 -9.03 9.99
CA ASN A 253 -40.55 -9.09 11.01
C ASN A 253 -41.11 -10.51 11.25
N ALA A 254 -40.27 -11.54 11.05
CA ALA A 254 -40.62 -12.95 11.17
C ALA A 254 -39.37 -13.79 11.48
N THR A 255 -39.53 -14.99 12.05
CA THR A 255 -38.43 -15.91 12.37
C THR A 255 -37.88 -16.61 11.12
N ARG A 256 -37.37 -15.84 10.17
CA ARG A 256 -36.80 -16.28 8.89
C ARG A 256 -35.46 -15.62 8.58
N VAL A 257 -34.65 -16.30 7.78
CA VAL A 257 -33.38 -15.80 7.23
C VAL A 257 -33.46 -15.81 5.69
N PRO A 258 -32.57 -15.14 4.95
CA PRO A 258 -32.45 -15.36 3.51
C PRO A 258 -31.87 -16.75 3.22
N ASP A 259 -32.19 -17.34 2.07
CA ASP A 259 -31.76 -18.72 1.74
C ASP A 259 -30.23 -18.86 1.61
N SER A 260 -29.51 -17.75 1.37
CA SER A 260 -28.04 -17.68 1.42
C SER A 260 -27.44 -17.96 2.81
N CYS A 261 -28.23 -17.90 3.89
CA CYS A 261 -27.81 -18.28 5.24
C CYS A 261 -27.90 -19.78 5.53
N CYS A 262 -28.48 -20.60 4.65
CA CYS A 262 -28.74 -22.01 4.93
C CYS A 262 -27.47 -22.87 4.88
N LEU A 263 -27.45 -23.96 5.66
CA LEU A 263 -26.33 -24.92 5.69
C LEU A 263 -26.15 -25.65 4.36
N GLU A 264 -27.27 -25.96 3.71
CA GLU A 264 -27.38 -26.55 2.38
C GLU A 264 -28.37 -25.69 1.57
N PHE A 265 -28.05 -25.43 0.31
CA PHE A 265 -28.88 -24.55 -0.53
C PHE A 265 -30.12 -25.29 -1.02
N SER A 266 -31.29 -24.89 -0.53
CA SER A 266 -32.58 -25.30 -1.09
C SER A 266 -33.56 -24.12 -1.09
N GLU A 267 -34.44 -24.03 -2.09
CA GLU A 267 -35.41 -22.94 -2.18
C GLU A 267 -36.26 -22.81 -0.91
N ASN A 268 -36.37 -21.59 -0.39
CA ASN A 268 -37.14 -21.23 0.81
C ASN A 268 -36.73 -21.98 2.09
N CYS A 269 -35.49 -22.49 2.19
CA CYS A 269 -34.95 -23.10 3.40
C CYS A 269 -35.03 -22.16 4.61
N GLY A 270 -34.78 -20.86 4.41
CA GLY A 270 -34.77 -19.85 5.46
C GLY A 270 -36.15 -19.56 6.05
N LEU A 271 -37.22 -20.08 5.43
CA LEU A 271 -38.61 -20.02 5.89
C LEU A 271 -39.14 -21.37 6.38
N HIS A 272 -38.85 -22.47 5.68
CA HIS A 272 -39.47 -23.78 5.93
C HIS A 272 -38.68 -24.71 6.85
N SER A 273 -37.38 -24.48 7.05
CA SER A 273 -36.51 -25.34 7.87
C SER A 273 -35.85 -24.56 9.03
N PRO A 274 -36.64 -24.14 10.04
CA PRO A 274 -36.13 -23.31 11.14
C PRO A 274 -34.98 -23.99 11.90
N GLY A 275 -33.83 -23.30 11.97
CA GLY A 275 -32.63 -23.77 12.67
C GLY A 275 -31.57 -24.45 11.80
N THR A 276 -31.80 -24.62 10.50
CA THR A 276 -30.83 -25.21 9.52
C THR A 276 -29.96 -24.17 8.81
N TRP A 277 -29.54 -23.13 9.53
CA TRP A 277 -28.74 -22.01 9.03
C TRP A 277 -27.44 -21.81 9.81
N TRP A 278 -26.49 -21.09 9.20
CA TRP A 278 -25.24 -20.69 9.84
C TRP A 278 -25.51 -19.84 11.09
N LYS A 279 -24.81 -20.14 12.18
CA LYS A 279 -24.89 -19.40 13.46
C LYS A 279 -23.70 -18.45 13.68
N SER A 280 -22.72 -18.51 12.80
CA SER A 280 -21.53 -17.65 12.74
C SER A 280 -21.93 -16.23 12.32
N PRO A 281 -21.58 -15.17 13.08
CA PRO A 281 -21.78 -13.80 12.65
C PRO A 281 -20.87 -13.46 11.47
N CYS A 282 -21.39 -12.84 10.41
CA CYS A 282 -20.58 -12.52 9.24
C CYS A 282 -19.51 -11.48 9.55
N TYR A 283 -19.81 -10.49 10.39
CA TYR A 283 -18.85 -9.42 10.71
C TYR A 283 -17.57 -9.98 11.37
N ASP A 284 -17.71 -10.77 12.43
CA ASP A 284 -16.54 -11.32 13.13
C ASP A 284 -15.83 -12.39 12.29
N THR A 285 -16.56 -13.17 11.48
CA THR A 285 -15.96 -14.16 10.57
C THR A 285 -15.07 -13.49 9.52
N VAL A 286 -15.54 -12.41 8.88
CA VAL A 286 -14.75 -11.61 7.93
C VAL A 286 -13.60 -10.89 8.64
N LYS A 287 -13.80 -10.40 9.87
CA LYS A 287 -12.75 -9.76 10.68
C LYS A 287 -11.64 -10.75 11.07
N ILE A 288 -11.98 -11.99 11.42
CA ILE A 288 -11.01 -13.07 11.69
C ILE A 288 -10.22 -13.38 10.42
N TRP A 289 -10.89 -13.59 9.29
CA TRP A 289 -10.23 -13.82 8.01
C TRP A 289 -9.29 -12.67 7.62
N LEU A 290 -9.69 -11.42 7.84
CA LEU A 290 -8.85 -10.24 7.61
C LEU A 290 -7.63 -10.22 8.55
N HIS A 291 -7.79 -10.63 9.81
CA HIS A 291 -6.67 -10.75 10.76
C HIS A 291 -5.67 -11.85 10.37
N GLU A 292 -6.14 -12.98 9.85
CA GLU A 292 -5.29 -14.06 9.34
C GLU A 292 -4.53 -13.62 8.07
N ASN A 293 -5.20 -12.88 7.18
CA ASN A 293 -4.63 -12.38 5.93
C ASN A 293 -3.96 -10.99 6.06
N LEU A 294 -3.87 -10.43 7.27
CA LEU A 294 -3.32 -9.10 7.54
C LEU A 294 -1.88 -8.96 7.04
N LEU A 295 -1.10 -10.04 7.06
CA LEU A 295 0.27 -10.08 6.52
C LEU A 295 0.29 -9.81 5.01
N ALA A 296 -0.64 -10.39 4.24
CA ALA A 296 -0.74 -10.15 2.80
C ALA A 296 -1.14 -8.69 2.53
N VAL A 297 -2.17 -8.19 3.21
CA VAL A 297 -2.61 -6.78 3.10
C VAL A 297 -1.47 -5.81 3.47
N GLY A 298 -0.72 -6.10 4.52
CA GLY A 298 0.45 -5.32 4.94
C GLY A 298 1.59 -5.32 3.91
N ILE A 299 1.84 -6.45 3.23
CA ILE A 299 2.81 -6.53 2.13
C ILE A 299 2.35 -5.70 0.93
N PHE A 300 1.07 -5.78 0.52
CA PHE A 300 0.53 -4.94 -0.54
C PHE A 300 0.66 -3.45 -0.20
N GLY A 301 0.33 -3.05 1.03
CA GLY A 301 0.52 -1.68 1.52
C GLY A 301 1.99 -1.22 1.50
N LEU A 302 2.93 -2.08 1.94
CA LEU A 302 4.37 -1.81 1.84
C LEU A 302 4.80 -1.57 0.39
N CYS A 303 4.40 -2.45 -0.53
CA CYS A 303 4.75 -2.35 -1.94
C CYS A 303 4.22 -1.04 -2.56
N THR A 304 2.97 -0.67 -2.29
CA THR A 304 2.39 0.60 -2.75
C THR A 304 3.18 1.80 -2.23
N ALA A 305 3.47 1.86 -0.93
CA ALA A 305 4.23 2.96 -0.32
C ALA A 305 5.65 3.08 -0.89
N LEU A 306 6.36 1.96 -1.10
CA LEU A 306 7.69 1.95 -1.72
C LEU A 306 7.66 2.49 -3.15
N VAL A 307 6.66 2.10 -3.95
CA VAL A 307 6.54 2.58 -5.34
C VAL A 307 6.17 4.07 -5.40
N GLN A 308 5.38 4.58 -4.45
CA GLN A 308 5.14 6.03 -4.33
C GLN A 308 6.40 6.81 -3.97
N ILE A 309 7.18 6.35 -2.98
CA ILE A 309 8.46 6.99 -2.59
C ILE A 309 9.46 6.99 -3.76
N LEU A 310 9.49 5.91 -4.54
CA LEU A 310 10.23 5.83 -5.81
C LEU A 310 9.77 6.88 -6.82
N GLY A 311 8.46 6.96 -7.08
CA GLY A 311 7.86 7.94 -7.99
C GLY A 311 8.17 9.39 -7.58
N LEU A 312 8.03 9.72 -6.30
CA LEU A 312 8.39 11.02 -5.72
C LEU A 312 9.88 11.34 -5.93
N THR A 313 10.77 10.37 -5.69
CA THR A 313 12.20 10.61 -5.85
C THR A 313 12.60 10.79 -7.31
N PHE A 314 12.07 9.98 -8.23
CA PHE A 314 12.35 10.13 -9.66
C PHE A 314 11.81 11.46 -10.21
N ALA A 315 10.59 11.87 -9.81
CA ALA A 315 10.02 13.15 -10.20
C ALA A 315 10.88 14.33 -9.70
N MET A 316 11.30 14.32 -8.44
CA MET A 316 12.14 15.39 -7.88
C MET A 316 13.55 15.40 -8.50
N THR A 317 14.14 14.24 -8.77
CA THR A 317 15.46 14.12 -9.42
C THR A 317 15.43 14.72 -10.82
N MET A 318 14.43 14.35 -11.63
CA MET A 318 14.21 14.91 -12.96
C MET A 318 13.96 16.43 -12.89
N TYR A 319 13.12 16.89 -11.95
CA TYR A 319 12.82 18.31 -11.78
C TYR A 319 14.07 19.13 -11.47
N CYS A 320 14.91 18.66 -10.53
CA CYS A 320 16.18 19.31 -10.20
C CYS A 320 17.17 19.34 -11.36
N GLN A 321 17.15 18.36 -12.27
CA GLN A 321 18.00 18.35 -13.45
C GLN A 321 17.48 19.33 -14.53
N MET A 322 16.16 19.38 -14.74
CA MET A 322 15.52 20.34 -15.63
C MET A 322 15.77 21.79 -15.17
N ALA A 323 15.55 22.09 -13.88
CA ALA A 323 15.77 23.42 -13.32
C ALA A 323 17.24 23.87 -13.41
N LYS A 324 18.20 22.95 -13.26
CA LYS A 324 19.62 23.26 -13.51
C LYS A 324 19.87 23.60 -14.97
N THR A 325 19.32 22.82 -15.89
CA THR A 325 19.46 23.03 -17.34
C THR A 325 18.93 24.41 -17.74
N ASP A 326 17.72 24.79 -17.29
CA ASP A 326 17.16 26.12 -17.50
C ASP A 326 18.09 27.25 -17.01
N THR A 327 18.75 27.05 -15.86
CA THR A 327 19.65 28.05 -15.25
C THR A 327 21.00 28.17 -15.99
N TYR A 328 21.39 27.16 -16.78
CA TYR A 328 22.60 27.21 -17.62
C TYR A 328 22.37 27.87 -18.99
N TYR A 329 21.11 28.01 -19.41
CA TYR A 329 20.72 28.59 -20.71
C TYR A 329 20.05 29.97 -20.61
N ALA A 330 19.95 30.54 -19.40
CA ALA A 330 19.38 31.85 -19.10
C ALA A 330 20.46 32.86 -18.71
#